data_AF-A0A938WRV7-F1
#
_entry.id   AF-A0A938WRV7-F1
#
_cell.length_a   1.000
_cell.length_b   1.000
_cell.length_c   1.000
_cell.angle_alpha   90.00
_cell.angle_beta   90.00
_cell.angle_gamma   90.00
#
_symmetry.space_group_name_H-M   'P 1'
#
loop_
_entity.id
_entity.type
_entity.pdbx_description
1 polymer ?
#
loop_
_entity_poly.entity_id
_entity_poly.type
_entity_poly.pdbx_seq_one_letter_code
_entity_poly.pdbx_strand_id
1 'polypeptide(L)'
;MAQNRKRAFEGLYSQLEETDGHAVLFSARGEPSVIFEMANPVQQLCTDSEQYLRFQDVLSNLVQTLGEGYALQKQDIFCKQAYHRDVPEDAEFLTRSYFRYFEGREFTEIRTYLVITQEAQSGQFVQYDPKKWAEFHAKVSKAEDILSEKHIRHRRLEKEEMDEYCHRFMAFRFRHGPFSMTNFKASDEYLKVGGRVVRSYPLVDIDEINLPSRIRPYTQANVNGYGIATDLFSFLTSVPHADCVVYNQVVQIPGQRKLLRKLQAKAKRHGSMPDPSNRIAKADIEEVLEKLAVDSSLLVYANFNILVSCPADKVTPVTSYLETKLYGCGIMPSRTAYNQLELFTDSFPGNAYAFNPDYDLFLTLSDAALCFFFKEHLKESEDTPLTTYYTDRQGLPVCIDITGKEGKVKMTDNANFFCIGPSGSGKSFHMEKNRTKWEQAAAKFSVV
;
A
#
# COMPACT_ATOMS: atom_id res chain seq x y z
N MET A 1 -21.78 -39.98 -4.64
CA MET A 1 -21.49 -38.87 -3.73
C MET A 1 -21.32 -37.62 -4.58
N ALA A 2 -22.27 -36.69 -4.54
CA ALA A 2 -22.09 -35.40 -5.21
C ALA A 2 -20.94 -34.68 -4.49
N GLN A 3 -19.81 -34.50 -5.16
CA GLN A 3 -18.77 -33.58 -4.69
C GLN A 3 -19.45 -32.22 -4.58
N ASN A 4 -19.68 -31.78 -3.33
CA ASN A 4 -20.04 -30.39 -3.06
C ASN A 4 -18.84 -29.57 -3.55
N ARG A 5 -18.92 -29.05 -4.79
CA ARG A 5 -17.96 -28.10 -5.31
C ARG A 5 -18.09 -26.87 -4.41
N LYS A 6 -17.28 -26.79 -3.35
CA LYS A 6 -17.08 -25.54 -2.62
C LYS A 6 -16.77 -24.48 -3.67
N ARG A 7 -17.68 -23.52 -3.86
CA ARG A 7 -17.42 -22.37 -4.73
C ARG A 7 -16.38 -21.56 -3.97
N ALA A 8 -15.13 -21.55 -4.44
CA ALA A 8 -13.98 -20.99 -3.73
C ALA A 8 -14.17 -19.52 -3.29
N PHE A 9 -15.10 -18.80 -3.95
CA PHE A 9 -15.40 -17.39 -3.69
C PHE A 9 -16.69 -17.16 -2.89
N GLU A 10 -17.50 -18.20 -2.58
CA GLU A 10 -18.71 -18.06 -1.74
C GLU A 10 -18.42 -17.96 -0.23
N GLY A 11 -17.17 -17.67 0.14
CA GLY A 11 -16.75 -17.54 1.54
C GLY A 11 -15.51 -16.68 1.70
N LEU A 12 -15.32 -15.66 0.86
CA LEU A 12 -14.26 -14.67 1.08
C LEU A 12 -14.58 -13.79 2.29
N TYR A 13 -15.85 -13.45 2.48
CA TYR A 13 -16.36 -12.79 3.66
C TYR A 13 -17.76 -13.34 3.94
N SER A 14 -18.19 -13.30 5.20
CA SER A 14 -19.51 -13.79 5.62
C SER A 14 -20.56 -12.71 5.49
N GLN A 15 -20.22 -11.48 5.87
CA GLN A 15 -21.16 -10.38 5.93
C GLN A 15 -20.48 -9.01 5.84
N LEU A 16 -21.18 -8.04 5.28
CA LEU A 16 -20.84 -6.62 5.35
C LEU A 16 -22.02 -5.90 6.01
N GLU A 17 -21.81 -5.43 7.24
CA GLU A 17 -22.84 -4.76 8.04
C GLU A 17 -22.46 -3.32 8.35
N GLU A 18 -23.48 -2.53 8.65
CA GLU A 18 -23.32 -1.20 9.22
C GLU A 18 -23.75 -1.26 10.67
N THR A 19 -22.79 -1.09 11.58
CA THR A 19 -22.97 -1.26 13.01
C THR A 19 -22.39 -0.05 13.72
N ASP A 20 -23.15 0.53 14.65
CA ASP A 20 -22.78 1.73 15.39
C ASP A 20 -22.39 2.92 14.48
N GLY A 21 -23.07 3.06 13.34
CA GLY A 21 -22.82 4.12 12.35
C GLY A 21 -21.58 3.88 11.48
N HIS A 22 -21.09 2.65 11.44
CA HIS A 22 -19.89 2.32 10.70
C HIS A 22 -19.95 1.01 9.94
N ALA A 23 -19.38 0.97 8.75
CA ALA A 23 -19.22 -0.26 8.00
C ALA A 23 -18.15 -1.18 8.62
N VAL A 24 -18.50 -2.46 8.76
CA VAL A 24 -17.63 -3.54 9.25
C VAL A 24 -17.77 -4.75 8.33
N LEU A 25 -16.63 -5.24 7.85
CA LEU A 25 -16.53 -6.45 7.04
C LEU A 25 -16.20 -7.63 7.94
N PHE A 26 -16.98 -8.71 7.87
CA PHE A 26 -16.72 -9.93 8.61
C PHE A 26 -16.13 -10.99 7.69
N SER A 27 -14.94 -11.50 8.01
CA SER A 27 -14.36 -12.63 7.29
C SER A 27 -15.27 -13.87 7.39
N ALA A 28 -15.01 -14.91 6.59
CA ALA A 28 -15.76 -16.17 6.73
C ALA A 28 -15.53 -16.88 8.07
N ARG A 29 -14.48 -16.49 8.81
CA ARG A 29 -14.20 -16.96 10.17
C ARG A 29 -14.80 -16.04 11.24
N GLY A 30 -15.49 -14.97 10.84
CA GLY A 30 -16.14 -14.00 11.73
C GLY A 30 -15.20 -12.97 12.32
N GLU A 31 -14.02 -12.75 11.72
CA GLU A 31 -13.10 -11.68 12.12
C GLU A 31 -13.65 -10.33 11.61
N PRO A 32 -13.89 -9.35 12.50
CA PRO A 32 -14.34 -8.03 12.07
C PRO A 32 -13.18 -7.18 11.56
N SER A 33 -13.43 -6.45 10.48
CA SER A 33 -12.46 -5.58 9.83
C SER A 33 -13.06 -4.22 9.50
N VAL A 34 -12.25 -3.18 9.69
CA VAL A 34 -12.53 -1.81 9.24
C VAL A 34 -11.51 -1.41 8.18
N ILE A 35 -11.98 -0.75 7.13
CA ILE A 35 -11.16 -0.32 6.00
C ILE A 35 -11.13 1.20 5.94
N PHE A 36 -9.93 1.76 5.86
CA PHE A 36 -9.68 3.17 5.60
C PHE A 36 -9.07 3.32 4.21
N GLU A 37 -9.52 4.29 3.43
CA GLU A 37 -8.72 4.81 2.33
C GLU A 37 -7.79 5.91 2.87
N MET A 38 -6.53 5.89 2.47
CA MET A 38 -5.55 6.88 2.91
C MET A 38 -4.65 7.33 1.76
N ALA A 39 -4.04 8.51 1.92
CA ALA A 39 -2.92 8.92 1.10
C ALA A 39 -1.62 8.62 1.87
N ASN A 40 -0.72 7.87 1.24
CA ASN A 40 0.63 7.72 1.75
C ASN A 40 1.30 9.10 1.90
N PRO A 41 2.04 9.39 2.97
CA PRO A 41 2.50 10.75 3.25
C PRO A 41 3.70 11.20 2.40
N VAL A 42 4.48 10.28 1.85
CA VAL A 42 5.70 10.64 1.11
C VAL A 42 5.34 10.91 -0.34
N GLN A 43 5.58 12.13 -0.83
CA GLN A 43 5.40 12.40 -2.26
C GLN A 43 6.52 11.74 -3.05
N GLN A 44 6.20 11.04 -4.14
CA GLN A 44 7.20 10.48 -5.03
C GLN A 44 8.23 11.52 -5.44
N LEU A 45 9.50 11.13 -5.41
CA LEU A 45 10.64 11.96 -5.80
C LEU A 45 10.84 13.22 -4.93
N CYS A 46 10.27 13.27 -3.72
CA CYS A 46 10.50 14.39 -2.79
C CYS A 46 11.96 14.48 -2.30
N THR A 47 12.75 13.41 -2.45
CA THR A 47 14.16 13.28 -2.04
C THR A 47 14.43 13.36 -0.53
N ASP A 48 13.40 13.63 0.27
CA ASP A 48 13.47 13.80 1.71
C ASP A 48 13.32 12.46 2.45
N SER A 49 14.42 12.00 3.06
CA SER A 49 14.45 10.76 3.84
C SER A 49 13.65 10.83 5.13
N GLU A 50 13.47 12.01 5.72
CA GLU A 50 12.80 12.16 7.02
C GLU A 50 11.31 11.80 6.93
N GLN A 51 10.69 12.02 5.77
CA GLN A 51 9.28 11.65 5.56
C GLN A 51 9.05 10.14 5.61
N TYR A 52 10.00 9.34 5.12
CA TYR A 52 9.92 7.88 5.20
C TYR A 52 10.06 7.40 6.64
N LEU A 53 10.96 8.01 7.41
CA LEU A 53 11.13 7.72 8.84
C LEU A 53 9.90 8.15 9.64
N ARG A 54 9.35 9.33 9.37
CA ARG A 54 8.11 9.81 9.99
C ARG A 54 6.97 8.83 9.76
N PHE A 55 6.79 8.32 8.54
CA PHE A 55 5.72 7.37 8.28
C PHE A 55 5.99 5.99 8.90
N GLN A 56 7.25 5.56 8.96
CA GLN A 56 7.66 4.38 9.72
C GLN A 56 7.21 4.49 11.19
N ASP A 57 7.42 5.65 11.81
CA ASP A 57 7.01 5.90 13.21
C ASP A 57 5.48 5.87 13.36
N VAL A 58 4.71 6.41 12.39
CA VAL A 58 3.25 6.31 12.40
C VAL A 58 2.81 4.84 12.36
N LEU A 59 3.38 4.05 11.46
CA LEU A 59 3.06 2.62 11.34
C LEU A 59 3.46 1.84 12.61
N SER A 60 4.60 2.16 13.22
CA SER A 60 5.03 1.53 14.48
C SER A 60 4.07 1.86 15.62
N ASN A 61 3.65 3.13 15.75
CA ASN A 61 2.64 3.55 16.72
C ASN A 61 1.29 2.85 16.52
N LEU A 62 0.87 2.65 15.26
CA LEU A 62 -0.34 1.90 14.93
C LEU A 62 -0.23 0.44 15.40
N VAL A 63 0.85 -0.26 15.05
CA VAL A 63 1.09 -1.65 15.45
C VAL A 63 1.12 -1.79 16.97
N GLN A 64 1.82 -0.90 17.68
CA GLN A 64 1.87 -0.90 19.14
C GLN A 64 0.49 -0.63 19.77
N THR A 65 -0.27 0.31 19.21
CA THR A 65 -1.59 0.69 19.71
C THR A 65 -2.63 -0.40 19.50
N LEU A 66 -2.58 -1.09 18.35
CA LEU A 66 -3.41 -2.27 18.08
C LEU A 66 -3.08 -3.39 19.04
N GLY A 67 -1.80 -3.77 19.14
CA GLY A 67 -1.33 -4.80 20.07
C GLY A 67 -1.80 -6.21 19.72
N GLU A 68 -1.65 -7.14 20.67
CA GLU A 68 -1.95 -8.57 20.47
C GLU A 68 -3.39 -8.82 20.01
N GLY A 69 -3.56 -9.78 19.10
CA GLY A 69 -4.89 -10.19 18.59
C GLY A 69 -5.45 -9.26 17.51
N TYR A 70 -4.60 -8.43 16.92
CA TYR A 70 -4.94 -7.59 15.76
C TYR A 70 -3.98 -7.81 14.60
N ALA A 71 -4.48 -7.62 13.39
CA ALA A 71 -3.70 -7.58 12.17
C ALA A 71 -3.86 -6.22 11.49
N LEU A 72 -2.73 -5.70 11.02
CA LEU A 72 -2.66 -4.53 10.14
C LEU A 72 -2.37 -5.02 8.73
N GLN A 73 -3.30 -4.77 7.81
CA GLN A 73 -3.15 -5.07 6.39
C GLN A 73 -3.16 -3.75 5.61
N LYS A 74 -2.17 -3.53 4.75
CA LYS A 74 -2.10 -2.38 3.85
C LYS A 74 -2.08 -2.85 2.42
N GLN A 75 -2.93 -2.26 1.58
CA GLN A 75 -3.01 -2.55 0.16
C GLN A 75 -2.74 -1.29 -0.64
N ASP A 76 -1.65 -1.29 -1.41
CA ASP A 76 -1.36 -0.25 -2.39
C ASP A 76 -1.70 -0.76 -3.79
N ILE A 77 -2.69 -0.14 -4.41
CA ILE A 77 -3.23 -0.50 -5.71
C ILE A 77 -2.68 0.46 -6.75
N PHE A 78 -1.87 -0.07 -7.65
CA PHE A 78 -1.31 0.62 -8.81
C PHE A 78 -2.12 0.20 -10.03
N CYS A 79 -3.07 1.02 -10.47
CA CYS A 79 -3.95 0.67 -11.57
C CYS A 79 -3.80 1.65 -12.73
N LYS A 80 -3.74 1.12 -13.96
CA LYS A 80 -3.78 1.95 -15.15
C LYS A 80 -5.17 2.56 -15.32
N GLN A 81 -5.22 3.87 -15.32
CA GLN A 81 -6.40 4.67 -15.61
C GLN A 81 -6.25 5.38 -16.94
N ALA A 82 -7.35 5.91 -17.47
CA ALA A 82 -7.33 6.85 -18.58
C ALA A 82 -7.71 8.22 -18.03
N TYR A 83 -6.90 9.23 -18.34
CA TYR A 83 -7.14 10.59 -17.88
C TYR A 83 -8.47 11.11 -18.43
N HIS A 84 -9.29 11.59 -17.51
CA HIS A 84 -10.52 12.32 -17.78
C HIS A 84 -10.63 13.45 -16.76
N ARG A 85 -11.10 14.61 -17.21
CA ARG A 85 -11.39 15.73 -16.32
C ARG A 85 -12.65 16.43 -16.78
N ASP A 86 -13.60 16.59 -15.86
CA ASP A 86 -14.77 17.43 -16.09
C ASP A 86 -14.33 18.88 -16.26
N VAL A 87 -14.58 19.42 -17.46
CA VAL A 87 -14.34 20.83 -17.77
C VAL A 87 -15.70 21.53 -17.76
N PRO A 88 -15.87 22.61 -16.97
CA PRO A 88 -17.11 23.37 -16.94
C PRO A 88 -17.57 23.80 -18.33
N GLU A 89 -18.88 23.81 -18.59
CA GLU A 89 -19.44 24.16 -19.90
C GLU A 89 -19.13 25.59 -20.33
N ASP A 90 -19.01 26.50 -19.36
CA ASP A 90 -18.66 27.91 -19.50
C ASP A 90 -17.14 28.14 -19.64
N ALA A 91 -16.32 27.10 -19.58
CA ALA A 91 -14.88 27.24 -19.73
C ALA A 91 -14.49 27.73 -21.14
N GLU A 92 -13.52 28.65 -21.18
CA GLU A 92 -12.97 29.18 -22.43
C GLU A 92 -12.46 28.08 -23.37
N PHE A 93 -12.52 28.34 -24.68
CA PHE A 93 -12.11 27.40 -25.72
C PHE A 93 -10.67 26.88 -25.53
N LEU A 94 -9.74 27.74 -25.13
CA LEU A 94 -8.34 27.34 -24.91
C LEU A 94 -8.18 26.41 -23.73
N THR A 95 -8.92 26.64 -22.64
CA THR A 95 -8.94 25.75 -21.46
C THR A 95 -9.52 24.38 -21.83
N ARG A 96 -10.62 24.35 -22.57
CA ARG A 96 -11.23 23.11 -23.08
C ARG A 96 -10.27 22.35 -23.99
N SER A 97 -9.64 23.05 -24.94
CA SER A 97 -8.67 22.46 -25.87
C SER A 97 -7.42 21.93 -25.15
N TYR A 98 -6.98 22.62 -24.09
CA TYR A 98 -5.85 22.20 -23.27
C TYR A 98 -6.12 20.87 -22.57
N PHE A 99 -7.24 20.72 -21.86
CA PHE A 99 -7.54 19.45 -21.18
C PHE A 99 -7.88 18.33 -22.16
N ARG A 100 -8.54 18.65 -23.28
CA ARG A 100 -8.80 17.68 -24.36
C ARG A 100 -7.52 17.07 -24.94
N TYR A 101 -6.39 17.76 -24.92
CA TYR A 101 -5.09 17.22 -25.36
C TYR A 101 -4.58 16.07 -24.46
N PHE A 102 -5.02 16.03 -23.20
CA PHE A 102 -4.66 15.00 -22.23
C PHE A 102 -5.69 13.88 -22.12
N GLU A 103 -6.88 14.08 -22.67
CA GLU A 103 -7.99 13.12 -22.62
C GLU A 103 -7.58 11.73 -23.10
N GLY A 104 -7.92 10.71 -22.33
CA GLY A 104 -7.64 9.31 -22.65
C GLY A 104 -6.19 8.87 -22.43
N ARG A 105 -5.28 9.74 -22.00
CA ARG A 105 -3.89 9.36 -21.70
C ARG A 105 -3.84 8.35 -20.58
N GLU A 106 -3.08 7.28 -20.79
CA GLU A 106 -2.88 6.27 -19.77
C GLU A 106 -1.88 6.76 -18.71
N PHE A 107 -2.22 6.52 -17.45
CA PHE A 107 -1.37 6.78 -16.30
C PHE A 107 -1.60 5.71 -15.24
N THR A 108 -0.63 5.51 -14.35
CA THR A 108 -0.79 4.65 -13.18
C THR A 108 -1.27 5.51 -12.02
N GLU A 109 -2.47 5.23 -11.51
CA GLU A 109 -2.99 5.78 -10.25
C GLU A 109 -2.55 4.91 -9.08
N ILE A 110 -2.30 5.52 -7.92
CA ILE A 110 -2.03 4.81 -6.66
C ILE A 110 -3.19 5.09 -5.70
N ARG A 111 -3.88 4.04 -5.25
CA ARG A 111 -4.86 4.09 -4.16
C ARG A 111 -4.42 3.20 -3.02
N THR A 112 -4.46 3.70 -1.80
CA THR A 112 -3.97 2.98 -0.62
C THR A 112 -5.10 2.73 0.36
N TYR A 113 -5.22 1.48 0.81
CA TYR A 113 -6.18 1.07 1.81
C TYR A 113 -5.46 0.50 3.03
N LEU A 114 -5.93 0.88 4.22
CA LEU A 114 -5.48 0.34 5.50
C LEU A 114 -6.64 -0.43 6.13
N VAL A 115 -6.40 -1.70 6.44
CA VAL A 115 -7.39 -2.62 6.97
C VAL A 115 -6.93 -3.06 8.36
N ILE A 116 -7.78 -2.84 9.35
CA ILE A 116 -7.56 -3.28 10.73
C ILE A 116 -8.51 -4.43 11.00
N THR A 117 -7.97 -5.60 11.36
CA THR A 117 -8.75 -6.81 11.61
C THR A 117 -8.48 -7.35 13.00
N GLN A 118 -9.52 -7.72 13.74
CA GLN A 118 -9.39 -8.38 15.03
C GLN A 118 -9.44 -9.91 14.87
N GLU A 119 -8.52 -10.62 15.52
CA GLU A 119 -8.45 -12.08 15.51
C GLU A 119 -9.72 -12.70 16.13
N ALA A 120 -10.33 -13.65 15.43
CA ALA A 120 -11.38 -14.47 16.01
C ALA A 120 -10.79 -15.58 16.89
N GLN A 121 -11.48 -15.93 17.97
CA GLN A 121 -11.03 -17.05 18.82
C GLN A 121 -11.21 -18.38 18.10
N SER A 122 -10.10 -19.06 17.81
CA SER A 122 -10.09 -20.38 17.18
C SER A 122 -10.75 -21.45 18.06
N GLY A 123 -11.59 -22.29 17.46
CA GLY A 123 -12.13 -23.51 18.08
C GLY A 123 -13.46 -23.38 18.84
N GLN A 124 -14.10 -22.20 18.81
CA GLN A 124 -15.46 -21.99 19.31
C GLN A 124 -16.32 -21.33 18.24
N PHE A 125 -17.65 -21.58 18.25
CA PHE A 125 -18.56 -20.77 17.46
C PHE A 125 -18.36 -19.30 17.82
N VAL A 126 -18.28 -18.41 16.83
CA VAL A 126 -18.13 -16.97 17.05
C VAL A 126 -19.33 -16.49 17.84
N GLN A 127 -19.13 -16.28 19.14
CA GLN A 127 -20.15 -15.76 20.03
C GLN A 127 -19.91 -14.26 20.18
N TYR A 128 -20.97 -13.49 20.00
CA TYR A 128 -20.93 -12.05 20.24
C TYR A 128 -20.52 -11.77 21.69
N ASP A 129 -19.47 -10.97 21.84
CA ASP A 129 -18.97 -10.48 23.13
C ASP A 129 -19.02 -8.95 23.10
N PRO A 130 -19.98 -8.32 23.82
CA PRO A 130 -20.13 -6.86 23.82
C PRO A 130 -18.87 -6.12 24.24
N LYS A 131 -18.05 -6.72 25.13
CA LYS A 131 -16.83 -6.10 25.63
C LYS A 131 -15.75 -6.09 24.56
N LYS A 132 -15.56 -7.22 23.86
CA LYS A 132 -14.62 -7.30 22.73
C LYS A 132 -15.05 -6.41 21.57
N TRP A 133 -16.35 -6.32 21.32
CA TRP A 133 -16.91 -5.43 20.31
C TRP A 133 -16.60 -3.95 20.61
N ALA A 134 -16.84 -3.50 21.85
CA ALA A 134 -16.49 -2.15 22.27
C ALA A 134 -14.97 -1.92 22.23
N GLU A 135 -14.16 -2.91 22.60
CA GLU A 135 -12.71 -2.84 22.51
C GLU A 135 -12.21 -2.71 21.06
N PHE A 136 -12.83 -3.43 20.12
CA PHE A 136 -12.53 -3.34 18.68
C PHE A 136 -12.73 -1.92 18.18
N HIS A 137 -13.91 -1.33 18.40
CA HIS A 137 -14.19 0.04 17.99
C HIS A 137 -13.26 1.04 18.68
N ALA A 138 -12.98 0.87 19.98
CA ALA A 138 -12.04 1.74 20.70
C ALA A 138 -10.62 1.66 20.13
N LYS A 139 -10.16 0.48 19.67
CA LYS A 139 -8.86 0.30 19.03
C LYS A 139 -8.80 0.92 17.64
N VAL A 140 -9.87 0.75 16.84
CA VAL A 140 -10.01 1.39 15.52
C VAL A 140 -10.02 2.91 15.65
N SER A 141 -10.79 3.49 16.59
CA SER A 141 -10.79 4.95 16.81
C SER A 141 -9.43 5.47 17.25
N LYS A 142 -8.71 4.76 18.14
CA LYS A 142 -7.34 5.16 18.50
C LYS A 142 -6.37 5.12 17.31
N ALA A 143 -6.53 4.16 16.40
CA ALA A 143 -5.74 4.11 15.18
C ALA A 143 -6.04 5.30 14.26
N GLU A 144 -7.32 5.68 14.14
CA GLU A 144 -7.77 6.86 13.40
C GLU A 144 -7.24 8.17 14.03
N ASP A 145 -7.24 8.28 15.36
CA ASP A 145 -6.67 9.40 16.09
C ASP A 145 -5.17 9.57 15.78
N ILE A 146 -4.40 8.47 15.76
CA ILE A 146 -2.97 8.48 15.42
C ILE A 146 -2.75 9.01 14.00
N LEU A 147 -3.56 8.57 13.04
CA LEU A 147 -3.48 9.07 11.65
C LEU A 147 -3.81 10.57 11.60
N SER A 148 -4.84 11.01 12.34
CA SER A 148 -5.28 12.41 12.42
C SER A 148 -4.22 13.33 13.04
N GLU A 149 -3.68 12.94 14.20
CA GLU A 149 -2.63 13.68 14.92
C GLU A 149 -1.36 13.82 14.10
N LYS A 150 -1.04 12.81 13.29
CA LYS A 150 0.14 12.83 12.42
C LYS A 150 -0.13 13.46 11.05
N HIS A 151 -1.32 14.02 10.84
CA HIS A 151 -1.76 14.68 9.61
C HIS A 151 -1.68 13.78 8.38
N ILE A 152 -1.93 12.49 8.55
CA ILE A 152 -2.09 11.55 7.44
C ILE A 152 -3.50 11.70 6.90
N ARG A 153 -3.66 11.99 5.60
CA ARG A 153 -4.99 12.06 4.99
C ARG A 153 -5.60 10.65 4.95
N HIS A 154 -6.74 10.47 5.59
CA HIS A 154 -7.45 9.21 5.64
C HIS A 154 -8.95 9.45 5.73
N ARG A 155 -9.73 8.44 5.37
CA ARG A 155 -11.18 8.38 5.56
C ARG A 155 -11.58 6.93 5.77
N ARG A 156 -12.54 6.69 6.66
CA ARG A 156 -13.16 5.37 6.77
C ARG A 156 -14.07 5.15 5.56
N LEU A 157 -14.05 3.94 4.99
CA LEU A 157 -14.95 3.60 3.90
C LEU A 157 -16.38 3.39 4.42
N GLU A 158 -17.34 3.90 3.65
CA GLU A 158 -18.76 3.61 3.86
C GLU A 158 -19.11 2.21 3.33
N LYS A 159 -20.30 1.72 3.68
CA LYS A 159 -20.73 0.36 3.31
C LYS A 159 -20.70 0.13 1.80
N GLU A 160 -21.19 1.08 1.02
CA GLU A 160 -21.24 1.00 -0.44
C GLU A 160 -19.84 1.01 -1.06
N GLU A 161 -18.92 1.80 -0.50
CA GLU A 161 -17.54 1.86 -0.95
C GLU A 161 -16.75 0.61 -0.58
N MET A 162 -16.98 0.05 0.61
CA MET A 162 -16.42 -1.24 1.03
C MET A 162 -16.93 -2.37 0.14
N ASP A 163 -18.23 -2.36 -0.20
CA ASP A 163 -18.82 -3.34 -1.11
C ASP A 163 -18.19 -3.25 -2.50
N GLU A 164 -18.10 -2.05 -3.07
CA GLU A 164 -17.45 -1.83 -4.37
C GLU A 164 -15.99 -2.26 -4.33
N TYR A 165 -15.24 -1.89 -3.29
CA TYR A 165 -13.84 -2.27 -3.11
C TYR A 165 -13.65 -3.79 -3.07
N CYS A 166 -14.47 -4.50 -2.29
CA CYS A 166 -14.48 -5.96 -2.21
C CYS A 166 -14.76 -6.60 -3.57
N HIS A 167 -15.77 -6.11 -4.30
CA HIS A 167 -16.11 -6.62 -5.63
C HIS A 167 -15.05 -6.31 -6.68
N ARG A 168 -14.40 -5.14 -6.62
CA ARG A 168 -13.27 -4.78 -7.47
C ARG A 168 -12.06 -5.66 -7.21
N PHE A 169 -11.78 -5.99 -5.96
CA PHE A 169 -10.72 -6.94 -5.60
C PHE A 169 -11.03 -8.33 -6.14
N MET A 170 -12.25 -8.83 -5.90
CA MET A 170 -12.70 -10.13 -6.43
C MET A 170 -12.69 -10.18 -7.96
N ALA A 171 -12.96 -9.08 -8.66
CA ALA A 171 -12.85 -9.02 -10.12
C ALA A 171 -11.40 -8.75 -10.59
N PHE A 172 -10.52 -8.34 -9.68
CA PHE A 172 -9.21 -7.73 -9.92
C PHE A 172 -9.28 -6.58 -10.97
N ARG A 173 -10.26 -5.69 -10.80
CA ARG A 173 -10.57 -4.57 -11.70
C ARG A 173 -10.74 -3.26 -10.93
N PHE A 174 -9.66 -2.50 -10.84
CA PHE A 174 -9.63 -1.22 -10.12
C PHE A 174 -9.72 0.02 -11.03
N ARG A 175 -9.82 -0.18 -12.35
CA ARG A 175 -10.04 0.91 -13.30
C ARG A 175 -11.39 1.60 -13.03
N HIS A 176 -11.45 2.92 -13.11
CA HIS A 176 -12.71 3.65 -12.91
C HIS A 176 -13.80 3.22 -13.90
N GLY A 177 -15.04 3.35 -13.47
CA GLY A 177 -16.22 2.99 -14.24
C GLY A 177 -16.70 1.55 -13.97
N PRO A 178 -17.59 1.04 -14.83
CA PRO A 178 -18.23 -0.25 -14.64
C PRO A 178 -17.24 -1.39 -14.78
N PHE A 179 -17.43 -2.43 -13.97
CA PHE A 179 -16.67 -3.67 -14.04
C PHE A 179 -17.62 -4.86 -14.02
N SER A 180 -17.11 -6.00 -14.48
CA SER A 180 -17.84 -7.27 -14.47
C SER A 180 -16.94 -8.36 -13.92
N MET A 181 -17.51 -9.23 -13.10
CA MET A 181 -16.83 -10.45 -12.69
C MET A 181 -16.82 -11.47 -13.83
N THR A 182 -15.72 -12.22 -13.93
CA THR A 182 -15.60 -13.34 -14.86
C THR A 182 -15.12 -14.57 -14.11
N ASN A 183 -15.36 -15.75 -14.68
CA ASN A 183 -14.96 -16.99 -14.05
C ASN A 183 -13.44 -17.10 -13.92
N PHE A 184 -13.02 -17.66 -12.80
CA PHE A 184 -11.63 -17.98 -12.52
C PHE A 184 -11.29 -19.39 -13.02
N LYS A 185 -10.13 -19.53 -13.63
CA LYS A 185 -9.44 -20.81 -13.79
C LYS A 185 -8.13 -20.75 -13.01
N ALA A 186 -8.09 -21.43 -11.88
CA ALA A 186 -6.89 -21.54 -11.07
C ALA A 186 -5.90 -22.54 -11.68
N SER A 187 -4.61 -22.20 -11.58
CA SER A 187 -3.47 -23.07 -11.87
C SER A 187 -2.40 -22.82 -10.82
N ASP A 188 -1.37 -23.65 -10.79
CA ASP A 188 -0.26 -23.52 -9.85
C ASP A 188 0.62 -22.30 -10.16
N GLU A 189 0.53 -21.73 -11.37
CA GLU A 189 1.35 -20.58 -11.80
C GLU A 189 0.61 -19.24 -11.71
N TYR A 190 -0.70 -19.23 -11.96
CA TYR A 190 -1.54 -18.02 -11.95
C TYR A 190 -3.04 -18.33 -11.92
N LEU A 191 -3.84 -17.32 -11.63
CA LEU A 191 -5.29 -17.33 -11.81
C LEU A 191 -5.65 -16.68 -13.15
N LYS A 192 -6.32 -17.42 -14.04
CA LYS A 192 -6.83 -16.87 -15.30
C LYS A 192 -8.22 -16.28 -15.10
N VAL A 193 -8.39 -15.02 -15.51
CA VAL A 193 -9.62 -14.22 -15.38
C VAL A 193 -9.96 -13.66 -16.76
N GLY A 194 -10.88 -14.32 -17.46
CA GLY A 194 -11.19 -14.01 -18.86
C GLY A 194 -9.95 -14.11 -19.77
N GLY A 195 -9.61 -13.00 -20.44
CA GLY A 195 -8.43 -12.88 -21.31
C GLY A 195 -7.12 -12.53 -20.59
N ARG A 196 -7.13 -12.42 -19.27
CA ARG A 196 -6.00 -11.95 -18.45
C ARG A 196 -5.60 -13.01 -17.44
N VAL A 197 -4.46 -12.79 -16.81
CA VAL A 197 -4.07 -13.53 -15.62
C VAL A 197 -3.86 -12.61 -14.43
N VAL A 198 -3.91 -13.17 -13.24
CA VAL A 198 -3.49 -12.58 -11.97
C VAL A 198 -2.51 -13.55 -11.34
N ARG A 199 -1.32 -13.07 -11.00
CA ARG A 199 -0.25 -13.88 -10.38
C ARG A 199 0.23 -13.24 -9.10
N SER A 200 0.36 -14.03 -8.05
CA SER A 200 0.95 -13.69 -6.76
C SER A 200 2.46 -13.89 -6.79
N TYR A 201 3.20 -12.89 -6.30
CA TYR A 201 4.64 -12.93 -6.07
C TYR A 201 4.90 -12.62 -4.59
N PRO A 202 4.85 -13.64 -3.71
CA PRO A 202 5.22 -13.47 -2.32
C PRO A 202 6.72 -13.18 -2.20
N LEU A 203 7.07 -12.17 -1.40
CA LEU A 203 8.44 -11.70 -1.26
C LEU A 203 9.30 -12.59 -0.36
N VAL A 204 8.67 -13.41 0.48
CA VAL A 204 9.36 -14.26 1.43
C VAL A 204 9.00 -15.71 1.15
N ASP A 205 10.03 -16.52 0.95
CA ASP A 205 9.95 -17.96 0.99
C ASP A 205 10.30 -18.42 2.41
N ILE A 206 9.44 -19.23 3.04
CA ILE A 206 9.69 -19.70 4.41
C ILE A 206 10.80 -20.76 4.44
N ASP A 207 10.97 -21.50 3.34
CA ASP A 207 12.03 -22.50 3.23
C ASP A 207 13.40 -21.83 3.01
N GLU A 208 13.43 -20.73 2.24
CA GLU A 208 14.65 -19.96 1.95
C GLU A 208 14.42 -18.45 2.18
N ILE A 209 14.57 -18.00 3.43
CA ILE A 209 14.46 -16.58 3.78
C ILE A 209 15.68 -15.82 3.23
N ASN A 210 15.56 -15.33 2.00
CA ASN A 210 16.57 -14.54 1.30
C ASN A 210 16.22 -13.05 1.35
N LEU A 211 16.34 -12.48 2.55
CA LEU A 211 16.15 -11.06 2.82
C LEU A 211 17.49 -10.35 3.08
N PRO A 212 17.57 -9.03 2.84
CA PRO A 212 18.79 -8.29 3.11
C PRO A 212 19.12 -8.28 4.61
N SER A 213 20.40 -8.38 4.95
CA SER A 213 20.88 -8.38 6.35
C SER A 213 20.60 -7.06 7.09
N ARG A 214 20.42 -5.96 6.34
CA ARG A 214 20.00 -4.67 6.87
C ARG A 214 18.93 -4.09 5.95
N ILE A 215 17.81 -3.72 6.54
CA ILE A 215 16.74 -3.00 5.86
C ILE A 215 16.54 -1.62 6.48
N ARG A 216 16.05 -0.68 5.67
CA ARG A 216 15.67 0.67 6.07
C ARG A 216 14.30 0.99 5.49
N PRO A 217 13.57 1.99 6.02
CA PRO A 217 12.28 2.40 5.46
C PRO A 217 12.32 2.98 4.04
N TYR A 218 13.52 3.29 3.54
CA TYR A 218 13.79 3.81 2.19
C TYR A 218 15.15 3.30 1.68
N THR A 219 15.36 3.39 0.36
CA THR A 219 16.64 3.17 -0.29
C THR A 219 17.20 4.46 -0.89
N GLN A 220 18.48 4.49 -1.22
CA GLN A 220 19.13 5.64 -1.86
C GLN A 220 19.47 5.29 -3.32
N ALA A 221 18.77 5.94 -4.25
CA ALA A 221 19.10 5.90 -5.67
C ALA A 221 20.16 6.94 -5.99
N ASN A 222 21.24 6.57 -6.68
CA ASN A 222 22.26 7.53 -7.11
C ASN A 222 21.84 8.17 -8.44
N VAL A 223 21.59 9.47 -8.42
CA VAL A 223 21.28 10.27 -9.61
C VAL A 223 22.34 11.35 -9.75
N ASN A 224 23.15 11.25 -10.81
CA ASN A 224 24.23 12.20 -11.11
C ASN A 224 25.21 12.45 -9.94
N GLY A 225 25.49 11.42 -9.13
CA GLY A 225 26.37 11.53 -7.97
C GLY A 225 25.68 11.90 -6.66
N TYR A 226 24.38 12.22 -6.68
CA TYR A 226 23.59 12.54 -5.49
C TYR A 226 22.71 11.36 -5.09
N GLY A 227 22.75 11.00 -3.81
CA GLY A 227 21.85 9.99 -3.23
C GLY A 227 20.47 10.58 -2.99
N ILE A 228 19.46 10.06 -3.67
CA ILE A 228 18.06 10.47 -3.53
C ILE A 228 17.32 9.38 -2.75
N ALA A 229 16.62 9.76 -1.67
CA ALA A 229 15.74 8.86 -0.95
C ALA A 229 14.53 8.46 -1.81
N THR A 230 14.31 7.16 -1.93
CA THR A 230 13.24 6.55 -2.74
C THR A 230 12.68 5.33 -2.00
N ASP A 231 11.40 5.03 -2.21
CA ASP A 231 10.81 3.80 -1.68
C ASP A 231 11.49 2.54 -2.26
N LEU A 232 11.59 1.49 -1.45
CA LEU A 232 12.13 0.19 -1.85
C LEU A 232 11.37 -0.38 -3.05
N PHE A 233 10.06 -0.16 -3.09
CA PHE A 233 9.13 -0.68 -4.09
C PHE A 233 8.62 0.40 -5.05
N SER A 234 9.31 1.53 -5.17
CA SER A 234 8.99 2.60 -6.12
C SER A 234 8.80 2.11 -7.56
N PHE A 235 9.46 1.01 -7.94
CA PHE A 235 9.33 0.37 -9.26
C PHE A 235 7.96 -0.24 -9.56
N LEU A 236 7.10 -0.46 -8.55
CA LEU A 236 5.75 -1.04 -8.75
C LEU A 236 4.83 -0.15 -9.61
N THR A 237 5.10 1.16 -9.65
CA THR A 237 4.37 2.12 -10.52
C THR A 237 4.61 1.91 -12.02
N SER A 238 5.68 1.19 -12.38
CA SER A 238 6.21 1.09 -13.76
C SER A 238 6.37 -0.35 -14.24
N VAL A 239 5.63 -1.31 -13.65
CA VAL A 239 5.66 -2.71 -14.09
C VAL A 239 5.17 -2.81 -15.54
N PRO A 240 6.01 -3.27 -16.48
CA PRO A 240 5.66 -3.29 -17.90
C PRO A 240 4.52 -4.28 -18.16
N HIS A 241 3.61 -3.96 -19.09
CA HIS A 241 2.45 -4.80 -19.45
C HIS A 241 1.44 -5.13 -18.34
N ALA A 242 1.69 -4.73 -17.10
CA ALA A 242 0.70 -4.81 -16.03
C ALA A 242 -0.35 -3.73 -16.23
N ASP A 243 -1.60 -4.07 -15.96
CA ASP A 243 -2.70 -3.07 -15.94
C ASP A 243 -3.22 -2.82 -14.53
N CYS A 244 -2.90 -3.73 -13.61
CA CYS A 244 -3.09 -3.52 -12.19
C CYS A 244 -2.03 -4.31 -11.40
N VAL A 245 -1.46 -3.67 -10.38
CA VAL A 245 -0.63 -4.29 -9.36
C VAL A 245 -1.26 -3.99 -8.00
N VAL A 246 -1.39 -4.97 -7.14
CA VAL A 246 -1.80 -4.78 -5.74
C VAL A 246 -0.68 -5.28 -4.86
N TYR A 247 -0.10 -4.40 -4.07
CA TYR A 247 0.89 -4.79 -3.06
C TYR A 247 0.20 -4.98 -1.72
N ASN A 248 -0.01 -6.23 -1.33
CA ASN A 248 -0.64 -6.63 -0.08
C ASN A 248 0.43 -6.84 1.00
N GLN A 249 0.39 -6.01 2.04
CA GLN A 249 1.34 -6.01 3.15
C GLN A 249 0.59 -6.32 4.43
N VAL A 250 0.92 -7.43 5.10
CA VAL A 250 0.19 -7.91 6.28
C VAL A 250 1.15 -8.07 7.45
N VAL A 251 0.73 -7.59 8.61
CA VAL A 251 1.38 -7.77 9.91
C VAL A 251 0.34 -8.26 10.90
N GLN A 252 0.42 -9.53 11.29
CA GLN A 252 -0.37 -10.09 12.39
C GLN A 252 0.41 -9.95 13.71
N ILE A 253 -0.27 -9.53 14.76
CA ILE A 253 0.34 -9.31 16.08
C ILE A 253 -0.07 -10.47 17.01
N PRO A 254 0.74 -11.55 17.10
CA PRO A 254 0.43 -12.69 17.93
C PRO A 254 0.61 -12.40 19.42
N GLY A 255 0.13 -13.31 20.27
CA GLY A 255 0.40 -13.27 21.72
C GLY A 255 1.90 -13.40 22.05
N GLN A 256 2.51 -12.32 22.54
CA GLN A 256 3.95 -12.17 22.69
C GLN A 256 4.51 -13.17 23.72
N ARG A 257 3.83 -13.35 24.85
CA ARG A 257 4.28 -14.26 25.93
C ARG A 257 4.43 -15.70 25.46
N LYS A 258 3.53 -16.19 24.60
CA LYS A 258 3.59 -17.56 24.05
C LYS A 258 4.78 -17.70 23.11
N LEU A 259 5.03 -16.69 22.30
CA LEU A 259 6.09 -16.68 21.30
C LEU A 259 7.48 -16.55 21.93
N LEU A 260 7.64 -15.65 22.91
CA LEU A 260 8.86 -15.52 23.71
C LEU A 260 9.26 -16.84 24.37
N ARG A 261 8.30 -17.55 24.97
CA ARG A 261 8.55 -18.89 25.55
C ARG A 261 9.00 -19.91 24.51
N LYS A 262 8.43 -19.88 23.31
CA LYS A 262 8.85 -20.75 22.19
C LYS A 262 10.29 -20.44 21.76
N LEU A 263 10.63 -19.15 21.61
CA LEU A 263 11.99 -18.71 21.24
C LEU A 263 13.02 -19.07 22.32
N GLN A 264 12.72 -18.83 23.59
CA GLN A 264 13.58 -19.24 24.71
C GLN A 264 13.79 -20.77 24.76
N ALA A 265 12.74 -21.54 24.53
CA ALA A 265 12.85 -23.00 24.42
C ALA A 265 13.72 -23.42 23.22
N LYS A 266 13.59 -22.74 22.08
CA LYS A 266 14.41 -22.96 20.87
C LYS A 266 15.89 -22.64 21.15
N ALA A 267 16.19 -21.50 21.78
CA ALA A 267 17.55 -21.13 22.19
C ALA A 267 18.17 -22.16 23.14
N LYS A 268 17.41 -22.65 24.13
CA LYS A 268 17.88 -23.70 25.05
C LYS A 268 18.18 -25.02 24.33
N ARG A 269 17.35 -25.41 23.36
CA ARG A 269 17.57 -26.61 22.53
C ARG A 269 18.86 -26.50 21.72
N HIS A 270 19.07 -25.40 21.01
CA HIS A 270 20.31 -25.18 20.25
C HIS A 270 21.53 -25.13 21.18
N GLY A 271 21.41 -24.53 22.38
CA GLY A 271 22.48 -24.54 23.38
C GLY A 271 22.84 -25.93 23.93
N SER A 272 21.90 -26.86 23.93
CA SER A 272 22.14 -28.24 24.40
C SER A 272 22.84 -29.14 23.37
N MET A 273 22.89 -28.73 22.10
CA MET A 273 23.56 -29.44 21.00
C MET A 273 24.69 -28.56 20.43
N PRO A 274 25.90 -28.59 21.00
CA PRO A 274 26.97 -27.65 20.67
C PRO A 274 27.62 -27.95 19.32
N ASP A 275 26.97 -27.48 18.26
CA ASP A 275 27.50 -27.34 16.90
C ASP A 275 27.75 -25.84 16.60
N PRO A 276 28.77 -25.45 15.82
CA PRO A 276 28.96 -24.06 15.39
C PRO A 276 27.69 -23.38 14.86
N SER A 277 26.88 -24.08 14.04
CA SER A 277 25.61 -23.55 13.51
C SER A 277 24.59 -23.31 14.62
N ASN A 278 24.51 -24.20 15.61
CA ASN A 278 23.60 -24.05 16.74
C ASN A 278 24.02 -22.93 17.68
N ARG A 279 25.32 -22.65 17.81
CA ARG A 279 25.82 -21.51 18.59
C ARG A 279 25.41 -20.18 17.96
N ILE A 280 25.51 -20.06 16.64
CA ILE A 280 25.08 -18.88 15.89
C ILE A 280 23.56 -18.69 16.06
N ALA A 281 22.77 -19.73 15.77
CA ALA A 281 21.31 -19.66 15.92
C ALA A 281 20.86 -19.31 17.35
N LYS A 282 21.58 -19.80 18.37
CA LYS A 282 21.32 -19.42 19.76
C LYS A 282 21.62 -17.93 19.98
N ALA A 283 22.77 -17.44 19.54
CA ALA A 283 23.17 -16.04 19.69
C ALA A 283 22.18 -15.09 19.00
N ASP A 284 21.71 -15.43 17.79
CA ASP A 284 20.72 -14.65 17.05
C ASP A 284 19.39 -14.55 17.81
N ILE A 285 18.92 -15.67 18.40
CA ILE A 285 17.70 -15.66 19.21
C ILE A 285 17.90 -14.83 20.48
N GLU A 286 19.05 -14.93 21.14
CA GLU A 286 19.37 -14.13 22.33
C GLU A 286 19.42 -12.63 22.01
N GLU A 287 20.00 -12.24 20.87
CA GLU A 287 20.01 -10.83 20.40
C GLU A 287 18.58 -10.31 20.15
N VAL A 288 17.72 -11.12 19.52
CA VAL A 288 16.31 -10.75 19.31
C VAL A 288 15.59 -10.58 20.65
N LEU A 289 15.80 -11.49 21.61
CA LEU A 289 15.20 -11.40 22.93
C LEU A 289 15.68 -10.17 23.72
N GLU A 290 16.94 -9.79 23.58
CA GLU A 290 17.50 -8.58 24.18
C GLU A 290 16.89 -7.31 23.56
N LYS A 291 16.81 -7.22 22.23
CA LYS A 291 16.16 -6.08 21.54
C LYS A 291 14.69 -5.92 21.95
N LEU A 292 13.95 -7.02 22.05
CA LEU A 292 12.55 -6.98 22.51
C LEU A 292 12.43 -6.44 23.94
N ALA A 293 13.41 -6.71 24.81
CA ALA A 293 13.42 -6.20 26.17
C ALA A 293 13.80 -4.72 26.27
N VAL A 294 14.64 -4.23 25.36
CA VAL A 294 15.12 -2.84 25.35
C VAL A 294 14.18 -1.90 24.58
N ASP A 295 13.83 -2.26 23.34
CA ASP A 295 13.18 -1.36 22.38
C ASP A 295 11.65 -1.39 22.47
N SER A 296 11.07 -2.25 23.30
CA SER A 296 9.61 -2.50 23.38
C SER A 296 8.96 -2.85 22.03
N SER A 297 9.75 -3.36 21.08
CA SER A 297 9.28 -3.83 19.77
C SER A 297 8.45 -5.10 19.92
N LEU A 298 7.57 -5.38 18.94
CA LEU A 298 6.71 -6.57 18.97
C LEU A 298 7.23 -7.61 17.98
N LEU A 299 7.11 -8.88 18.35
CA LEU A 299 7.23 -9.97 17.39
C LEU A 299 5.95 -10.08 16.58
N VAL A 300 6.08 -10.11 15.26
CA VAL A 300 4.95 -10.16 14.34
C VAL A 300 5.14 -11.23 13.28
N TYR A 301 4.02 -11.77 12.81
CA TYR A 301 3.97 -12.59 11.62
C TYR A 301 3.65 -11.70 10.43
N ALA A 302 4.50 -11.69 9.42
CA ALA A 302 4.37 -10.83 8.26
C ALA A 302 4.18 -11.62 6.96
N ASN A 303 3.43 -11.05 6.02
CA ASN A 303 3.35 -11.49 4.64
C ASN A 303 3.39 -10.27 3.71
N PHE A 304 4.18 -10.37 2.65
CA PHE A 304 4.29 -9.35 1.62
C PHE A 304 4.08 -10.02 0.27
N ASN A 305 2.96 -9.71 -0.39
CA ASN A 305 2.58 -10.34 -1.65
C ASN A 305 2.28 -9.27 -2.71
N ILE A 306 2.92 -9.38 -3.87
CA ILE A 306 2.63 -8.54 -5.03
C ILE A 306 1.70 -9.33 -5.95
N LEU A 307 0.45 -8.89 -6.08
CA LEU A 307 -0.50 -9.43 -7.05
C LEU A 307 -0.42 -8.61 -8.34
N VAL A 308 -0.18 -9.26 -9.49
CA VAL A 308 -0.07 -8.55 -10.77
C VAL A 308 -1.05 -9.11 -11.78
N SER A 309 -1.80 -8.23 -12.43
CA SER A 309 -2.59 -8.59 -13.60
C SER A 309 -1.98 -8.09 -14.90
N CYS A 310 -1.81 -9.01 -15.84
CA CYS A 310 -1.31 -8.75 -17.18
C CYS A 310 -1.97 -9.70 -18.21
N PRO A 311 -1.81 -9.44 -19.51
CA PRO A 311 -2.13 -10.42 -20.56
C PRO A 311 -1.34 -11.72 -20.37
N ALA A 312 -1.95 -12.86 -20.71
CA ALA A 312 -1.36 -14.18 -20.49
C ALA A 312 -0.02 -14.39 -21.22
N ASP A 313 0.17 -13.75 -22.37
CA ASP A 313 1.42 -13.79 -23.15
C ASP A 313 2.54 -12.91 -22.57
N LYS A 314 2.23 -12.07 -21.57
CA LYS A 314 3.15 -11.12 -20.94
C LYS A 314 3.56 -11.49 -19.52
N VAL A 315 3.20 -12.68 -19.04
CA VAL A 315 3.55 -13.13 -17.68
C VAL A 315 5.06 -13.20 -17.50
N THR A 316 5.77 -13.86 -18.42
CA THR A 316 7.23 -14.01 -18.34
C THR A 316 7.99 -12.67 -18.25
N PRO A 317 7.77 -11.68 -19.15
CA PRO A 317 8.49 -10.40 -19.03
C PRO A 317 8.11 -9.62 -17.76
N VAL A 318 6.87 -9.73 -17.28
CA VAL A 318 6.47 -9.16 -15.97
C VAL A 318 7.24 -9.81 -14.83
N THR A 319 7.28 -11.15 -14.79
CA THR A 319 8.03 -11.91 -13.78
C THR A 319 9.50 -11.51 -13.78
N SER A 320 10.16 -11.52 -14.95
CA SER A 320 11.58 -11.16 -15.06
C SER A 320 11.86 -9.73 -14.61
N TYR A 321 10.94 -8.78 -14.89
CA TYR A 321 11.07 -7.40 -14.41
C TYR A 321 11.03 -7.33 -12.88
N LEU A 322 10.03 -7.99 -12.25
CA LEU A 322 9.87 -8.00 -10.79
C LEU A 322 11.05 -8.68 -10.10
N GLU A 323 11.47 -9.85 -10.58
CA GLU A 323 12.64 -10.57 -10.05
C GLU A 323 13.90 -9.71 -10.12
N THR A 324 14.14 -9.04 -11.25
CA THR A 324 15.30 -8.16 -11.44
C THR A 324 15.27 -6.98 -10.46
N LYS A 325 14.11 -6.35 -10.27
CA LYS A 325 13.96 -5.21 -9.35
C LYS A 325 14.08 -5.64 -7.89
N LEU A 326 13.45 -6.73 -7.50
CA LEU A 326 13.51 -7.30 -6.16
C LEU A 326 14.93 -7.76 -5.81
N TYR A 327 15.64 -8.40 -6.75
CA TYR A 327 17.05 -8.76 -6.58
C TYR A 327 17.92 -7.52 -6.34
N GLY A 328 17.63 -6.40 -7.02
CA GLY A 328 18.27 -5.11 -6.76
C GLY A 328 18.04 -4.56 -5.35
N CYS A 329 16.95 -4.97 -4.69
CA CYS A 329 16.65 -4.67 -3.28
C CYS A 329 17.22 -5.73 -2.31
N GLY A 330 17.92 -6.75 -2.81
CA GLY A 330 18.42 -7.87 -2.00
C GLY A 330 17.33 -8.85 -1.56
N ILE A 331 16.19 -8.87 -2.25
CA ILE A 331 15.04 -9.75 -1.97
C ILE A 331 14.95 -10.79 -3.10
N MET A 332 14.91 -12.07 -2.74
CA MET A 332 14.55 -13.12 -3.71
C MET A 332 13.10 -13.54 -3.46
N PRO A 333 12.17 -13.28 -4.39
CA PRO A 333 10.79 -13.73 -4.25
C PRO A 333 10.73 -15.26 -4.25
N SER A 334 9.71 -15.83 -3.61
CA SER A 334 9.53 -17.29 -3.62
C SER A 334 9.30 -17.79 -5.03
N ARG A 335 10.02 -18.85 -5.40
CA ARG A 335 9.89 -19.54 -6.69
C ARG A 335 8.77 -20.57 -6.70
N THR A 336 8.26 -20.91 -5.53
CA THR A 336 7.41 -22.08 -5.24
C THR A 336 6.00 -21.69 -4.81
N ALA A 337 5.49 -20.51 -5.20
CA ALA A 337 4.12 -20.09 -4.91
C ALA A 337 3.06 -20.91 -5.67
N TYR A 338 2.98 -22.23 -5.44
CA TYR A 338 2.04 -23.17 -6.06
C TYR A 338 0.60 -22.93 -5.57
N ASN A 339 0.43 -22.27 -4.43
CA ASN A 339 -0.85 -21.95 -3.79
C ASN A 339 -1.45 -20.61 -4.28
N GLN A 340 -1.40 -20.33 -5.59
CA GLN A 340 -1.85 -19.05 -6.17
C GLN A 340 -3.28 -18.65 -5.79
N LEU A 341 -4.21 -19.62 -5.74
CA LEU A 341 -5.58 -19.37 -5.33
C LEU A 341 -5.67 -18.95 -3.87
N GLU A 342 -4.97 -19.65 -2.97
CA GLU A 342 -4.93 -19.36 -1.54
C GLU A 342 -4.32 -17.98 -1.27
N LEU A 343 -3.16 -17.68 -1.87
CA LEU A 343 -2.52 -16.37 -1.75
C LEU A 343 -3.42 -15.22 -2.23
N PHE A 344 -4.20 -15.45 -3.29
CA PHE A 344 -5.17 -14.46 -3.78
C PHE A 344 -6.34 -14.28 -2.81
N THR A 345 -6.90 -15.38 -2.27
CA THR A 345 -8.03 -15.32 -1.32
C THR A 345 -7.61 -14.74 0.03
N ASP A 346 -6.38 -14.99 0.46
CA ASP A 346 -5.86 -14.53 1.74
C ASP A 346 -5.41 -13.07 1.67
N SER A 347 -5.02 -12.62 0.47
CA SER A 347 -4.80 -11.21 0.19
C SER A 347 -6.10 -10.40 0.07
N PHE A 348 -7.29 -11.01 0.18
CA PHE A 348 -8.55 -10.28 0.22
C PHE A 348 -8.60 -9.34 1.45
N PRO A 349 -9.17 -8.12 1.33
CA PRO A 349 -9.28 -7.22 2.46
C PRO A 349 -10.04 -7.87 3.62
N GLY A 350 -9.44 -7.85 4.81
CA GLY A 350 -10.03 -8.45 6.02
C GLY A 350 -9.71 -9.94 6.23
N ASN A 351 -9.04 -10.59 5.28
CA ASN A 351 -8.62 -11.99 5.40
C ASN A 351 -7.17 -12.15 5.86
N ALA A 352 -6.63 -11.15 6.57
CA ALA A 352 -5.26 -11.17 7.06
C ALA A 352 -4.93 -12.41 7.92
N TYR A 353 -5.91 -13.01 8.61
CA TYR A 353 -5.74 -14.23 9.42
C TYR A 353 -6.01 -15.54 8.66
N ALA A 354 -6.35 -15.47 7.37
CA ALA A 354 -6.53 -16.64 6.52
C ALA A 354 -5.19 -17.32 6.16
N PHE A 355 -4.13 -16.50 5.99
CA PHE A 355 -2.77 -16.95 5.66
C PHE A 355 -2.29 -18.09 6.55
N ASN A 356 -1.65 -19.08 5.94
CA ASN A 356 -1.15 -20.22 6.66
C ASN A 356 0.08 -19.86 7.52
N PRO A 357 0.04 -20.10 8.85
CA PRO A 357 1.17 -19.80 9.73
C PRO A 357 2.45 -20.58 9.44
N ASP A 358 2.36 -21.71 8.74
CA ASP A 358 3.50 -22.61 8.52
C ASP A 358 4.28 -22.31 7.22
N TYR A 359 3.64 -21.77 6.18
CA TYR A 359 4.28 -21.51 4.87
C TYR A 359 4.00 -20.15 4.22
N ASP A 360 3.03 -19.35 4.70
CA ASP A 360 2.78 -18.00 4.13
C ASP A 360 3.27 -16.86 5.04
N LEU A 361 3.38 -17.10 6.34
CA LEU A 361 3.75 -16.10 7.35
C LEU A 361 5.16 -16.33 7.90
N PHE A 362 6.03 -15.33 7.77
CA PHE A 362 7.35 -15.38 8.40
C PHE A 362 7.39 -14.54 9.69
N LEU A 363 8.19 -14.98 10.66
CA LEU A 363 8.30 -14.32 11.95
C LEU A 363 9.44 -13.31 11.96
N THR A 364 9.16 -12.06 12.35
CA THR A 364 10.17 -11.00 12.45
C THR A 364 9.79 -9.96 13.52
N LEU A 365 10.64 -8.94 13.71
CA LEU A 365 10.35 -7.77 14.53
C LEU A 365 9.44 -6.79 13.76
N SER A 366 8.53 -6.12 14.46
CA SER A 366 7.59 -5.17 13.86
C SER A 366 8.30 -4.08 13.06
N ASP A 367 9.39 -3.51 13.59
CA ASP A 367 10.11 -2.42 12.92
C ASP A 367 10.75 -2.88 11.60
N ALA A 368 11.25 -4.11 11.57
CA ALA A 368 11.80 -4.71 10.36
C ALA A 368 10.70 -4.99 9.32
N ALA A 369 9.55 -5.53 9.75
CA ALA A 369 8.40 -5.77 8.87
C ALA A 369 7.91 -4.46 8.23
N LEU A 370 7.74 -3.41 9.03
CA LEU A 370 7.24 -2.11 8.56
C LEU A 370 8.17 -1.41 7.55
N CYS A 371 9.46 -1.75 7.52
CA CYS A 371 10.37 -1.26 6.49
C CYS A 371 9.94 -1.69 5.08
N PHE A 372 9.26 -2.84 4.94
CA PHE A 372 8.74 -3.33 3.65
C PHE A 372 7.41 -2.69 3.24
N PHE A 373 6.80 -1.85 4.08
CA PHE A 373 5.57 -1.16 3.70
C PHE A 373 5.87 -0.07 2.67
N PHE A 374 5.05 0.04 1.62
CA PHE A 374 5.15 1.10 0.62
C PHE A 374 4.67 2.44 1.20
N LYS A 375 5.39 3.53 0.90
CA LYS A 375 5.24 4.82 1.61
C LYS A 375 4.96 6.01 0.70
N GLU A 376 4.90 5.82 -0.61
CA GLU A 376 4.83 6.90 -1.59
C GLU A 376 3.40 7.16 -2.14
N HIS A 377 3.11 8.41 -2.53
CA HIS A 377 1.95 8.80 -3.33
C HIS A 377 2.37 9.71 -4.50
N LEU A 378 1.51 9.83 -5.51
CA LEU A 378 1.74 10.70 -6.67
C LEU A 378 1.49 12.17 -6.32
N LYS A 379 2.16 13.09 -7.02
CA LYS A 379 1.87 14.52 -6.90
C LYS A 379 0.45 14.81 -7.38
N GLU A 380 -0.39 15.29 -6.48
CA GLU A 380 -1.74 15.77 -6.80
C GLU A 380 -1.74 17.24 -7.22
N SER A 381 -2.84 17.65 -7.86
CA SER A 381 -3.10 19.06 -8.16
C SER A 381 -3.32 19.86 -6.88
N GLU A 382 -2.68 21.01 -6.78
CA GLU A 382 -2.83 21.92 -5.65
C GLU A 382 -4.17 22.66 -5.72
N ASP A 383 -4.81 22.79 -4.57
CA ASP A 383 -5.99 23.64 -4.38
C ASP A 383 -5.53 25.09 -4.26
N THR A 384 -5.59 25.82 -5.37
CA THR A 384 -5.10 27.19 -5.48
C THR A 384 -5.97 28.02 -6.43
N PRO A 385 -6.22 29.30 -6.12
CA PRO A 385 -6.85 30.22 -7.05
C PRO A 385 -5.96 30.50 -8.28
N LEU A 386 -4.65 30.28 -8.17
CA LEU A 386 -3.70 30.41 -9.27
C LEU A 386 -3.57 29.08 -10.03
N THR A 387 -4.54 28.79 -10.91
CA THR A 387 -4.60 27.50 -11.62
C THR A 387 -3.56 27.40 -12.75
N THR A 388 -2.30 27.16 -12.40
CA THR A 388 -1.21 26.94 -13.36
C THR A 388 -0.92 25.45 -13.53
N TYR A 389 -1.22 24.92 -14.70
CA TYR A 389 -1.02 23.50 -15.01
C TYR A 389 0.35 23.26 -15.64
N TYR A 390 1.12 22.37 -15.01
CA TYR A 390 2.33 21.76 -15.56
C TYR A 390 2.06 20.30 -15.89
N THR A 391 3.01 19.66 -16.54
CA THR A 391 2.93 18.23 -16.82
C THR A 391 3.76 17.46 -15.81
N ASP A 392 3.18 16.44 -15.19
CA ASP A 392 3.92 15.52 -14.34
C ASP A 392 4.84 14.59 -15.16
N ARG A 393 5.52 13.67 -14.49
CA ARG A 393 6.42 12.71 -15.17
C ARG A 393 5.67 11.59 -15.91
N GLN A 394 4.36 11.43 -15.70
CA GLN A 394 3.51 10.50 -16.45
C GLN A 394 2.87 11.16 -17.67
N GLY A 395 3.03 12.48 -17.85
CA GLY A 395 2.50 13.20 -19.00
C GLY A 395 1.12 13.81 -18.77
N LEU A 396 0.68 13.96 -17.52
CA LEU A 396 -0.63 14.49 -17.11
C LEU A 396 -0.56 15.93 -16.59
N PRO A 397 -1.64 16.73 -16.75
CA PRO A 397 -1.67 18.09 -16.27
C PRO A 397 -1.93 18.11 -14.75
N VAL A 398 -1.02 18.72 -14.01
CA VAL A 398 -1.10 18.90 -12.55
C VAL A 398 -1.09 20.40 -12.24
N CYS A 399 -2.06 20.85 -11.44
CA CYS A 399 -2.12 22.23 -10.97
C CYS A 399 -1.04 22.47 -9.91
N ILE A 400 -0.23 23.51 -10.11
CA ILE A 400 0.83 23.93 -9.20
C ILE A 400 0.67 25.41 -8.93
N ASP A 401 0.64 25.78 -7.66
CA ASP A 401 0.84 27.14 -7.23
C ASP A 401 2.33 27.49 -7.33
N ILE A 402 2.68 28.16 -8.42
CA ILE A 402 4.04 28.63 -8.69
C ILE A 402 4.56 29.63 -7.66
N THR A 403 3.69 30.21 -6.83
CA THR A 403 4.07 31.15 -5.77
C THR A 403 4.40 30.46 -4.46
N GLY A 404 3.83 29.28 -4.23
CA GLY A 404 3.84 28.59 -2.94
C GLY A 404 3.05 29.28 -1.83
N LYS A 405 2.26 30.33 -2.13
CA LYS A 405 1.58 31.21 -1.16
C LYS A 405 0.07 31.26 -1.25
N GLU A 406 -0.46 31.16 -2.46
CA GLU A 406 -1.87 31.40 -2.75
C GLU A 406 -2.69 30.11 -2.59
N GLY A 407 -2.04 28.96 -2.66
CA GLY A 407 -2.63 27.66 -2.38
C GLY A 407 -3.11 27.52 -0.94
N LYS A 408 -4.04 26.58 -0.74
CA LYS A 408 -4.52 26.18 0.58
C LYS A 408 -3.38 25.76 1.51
N VAL A 409 -2.35 25.12 0.94
CA VAL A 409 -1.10 24.79 1.63
C VAL A 409 -0.04 25.80 1.20
N LYS A 410 0.45 26.59 2.17
CA LYS A 410 1.52 27.57 1.93
C LYS A 410 2.87 26.91 2.16
N MET A 411 3.65 26.79 1.11
CA MET A 411 4.98 26.18 1.13
C MET A 411 6.09 27.21 1.35
N THR A 412 5.84 28.48 1.01
CA THR A 412 6.86 29.53 1.07
C THR A 412 6.30 30.83 1.63
N ASP A 413 7.14 31.58 2.33
CA ASP A 413 6.83 32.95 2.78
C ASP A 413 7.20 34.00 1.74
N ASN A 414 7.77 33.60 0.60
CA ASN A 414 8.14 34.48 -0.51
C ASN A 414 7.76 33.88 -1.87
N ALA A 415 7.31 34.72 -2.80
CA ALA A 415 6.83 34.34 -4.13
C ALA A 415 7.83 34.68 -5.24
N ASN A 416 9.11 34.78 -4.89
CA ASN A 416 10.17 35.02 -5.86
C ASN A 416 10.28 33.84 -6.82
N PHE A 417 10.32 34.13 -8.12
CA PHE A 417 10.38 33.11 -9.17
C PHE A 417 11.66 33.25 -9.99
N PHE A 418 12.36 32.14 -10.22
CA PHE A 418 13.57 32.08 -11.03
C PHE A 418 13.41 31.03 -12.13
N CYS A 419 13.71 31.38 -13.37
CA CYS A 419 13.62 30.47 -14.50
C CYS A 419 14.94 30.41 -15.24
N ILE A 420 15.47 29.19 -15.39
CA ILE A 420 16.73 28.91 -16.05
C ILE A 420 16.46 28.01 -17.24
N GLY A 421 17.25 28.20 -18.30
CA GLY A 421 17.22 27.35 -19.48
C GLY A 421 18.05 27.96 -20.62
N PRO A 422 18.57 27.14 -21.55
CA PRO A 422 19.31 27.62 -22.72
C PRO A 422 18.43 28.43 -23.68
N SER A 423 19.03 29.12 -24.64
CA SER A 423 18.24 29.84 -25.67
C SER A 423 17.32 28.87 -26.43
N GLY A 424 16.11 29.31 -26.76
CA GLY A 424 15.09 28.47 -27.42
C GLY A 424 14.30 27.53 -26.51
N SER A 425 14.61 27.42 -25.22
CA SER A 425 13.92 26.50 -24.29
C SER A 425 12.52 26.97 -23.82
N GLY A 426 11.98 28.05 -24.39
CA GLY A 426 10.64 28.56 -24.06
C GLY A 426 10.54 29.45 -22.80
N LYS A 427 11.64 29.92 -22.21
CA LYS A 427 11.63 30.77 -20.99
C LYS A 427 10.73 32.01 -21.11
N SER A 428 10.86 32.77 -22.21
CA SER A 428 10.08 34.00 -22.41
C SER A 428 8.60 33.72 -22.53
N PHE A 429 8.23 32.66 -23.26
CA PHE A 429 6.85 32.20 -23.37
C PHE A 429 6.28 31.78 -22.00
N HIS A 430 7.09 31.09 -21.20
CA HIS A 430 6.71 30.69 -19.85
C HIS A 430 6.42 31.90 -18.94
N MET A 431 7.30 32.89 -18.93
CA MET A 431 7.13 34.12 -18.15
C MET A 431 5.89 34.90 -18.55
N GLU A 432 5.67 35.05 -19.85
CA GLU A 432 4.52 35.77 -20.39
C GLU A 432 3.20 35.11 -19.97
N LYS A 433 3.10 33.78 -20.11
CA LYS A 433 1.91 33.01 -19.71
C LYS A 433 1.63 33.14 -18.21
N ASN A 434 2.66 33.13 -17.37
CA ASN A 434 2.48 33.30 -15.93
C ASN A 434 1.99 34.71 -15.62
N ARG A 435 2.58 35.76 -16.20
CA ARG A 435 2.13 37.15 -16.00
C ARG A 435 0.63 37.33 -16.25
N THR A 436 0.11 36.81 -17.37
CA THR A 436 -1.33 36.89 -17.68
C THR A 436 -2.20 36.20 -16.63
N LYS A 437 -1.76 35.04 -16.11
CA LYS A 437 -2.49 34.32 -15.05
C LYS A 437 -2.48 35.06 -13.72
N TRP A 438 -1.38 35.73 -13.39
CA TRP A 438 -1.30 36.58 -12.21
C TRP A 438 -2.26 37.76 -12.31
N GLU A 439 -2.33 38.43 -13.46
CA GLU A 439 -3.29 39.51 -13.71
C GLU A 439 -4.74 39.02 -13.57
N GLN A 440 -5.06 37.84 -14.12
CA GLN A 440 -6.37 37.22 -13.98
C GLN A 440 -6.71 36.84 -12.53
N ALA A 441 -5.75 36.34 -11.76
CA ALA A 441 -5.95 36.01 -10.35
C ALA A 441 -6.13 37.28 -9.51
N ALA A 442 -5.27 38.30 -9.69
CA ALA A 442 -5.37 39.57 -9.00
C ALA A 442 -6.70 40.28 -9.29
N ALA A 443 -7.21 40.21 -10.53
CA ALA A 443 -8.53 40.72 -10.91
C ALA A 443 -9.68 39.99 -10.19
N LYS A 444 -9.53 38.70 -9.86
CA LYS A 444 -10.52 37.95 -9.06
C LYS A 444 -10.47 38.29 -7.57
N PHE A 445 -9.28 38.56 -7.03
CA PHE A 445 -9.11 38.97 -5.63
C PHE A 445 -9.58 40.40 -5.32
N SER A 446 -9.62 41.28 -6.34
CA SER A 446 -10.02 42.68 -6.21
C SER A 446 -11.53 42.92 -6.35
N VAL A 447 -12.32 41.84 -6.50
CA VAL A 447 -13.79 41.89 -6.66
C VAL A 447 -14.53 41.31 -5.44
N VAL A 448 -13.84 41.14 -4.30
CA VAL A 448 -14.47 40.77 -3.00
C VAL A 448 -14.47 41.97 -2.06
#